data_AF-H2XXZ5-F1
#
_entry.id   AF-H2XXZ5-F1
#
_cell.length_a   1.000
_cell.length_b   1.000
_cell.length_c   1.000
_cell.angle_alpha   90.00
_cell.angle_beta   90.00
_cell.angle_gamma   90.00
#
_symmetry.space_group_name_H-M   'P 1'
#
loop_
_entity.id
_entity.type
_entity.pdbx_description
1 polymer ?
#
loop_
_entity_poly.entity_id
_entity_poly.type
_entity_poly.pdbx_seq_one_letter_code
_entity_poly.pdbx_strand_id
1 'polypeptide(L)'
;MASEQGVAVKDVAEKGPGLAFIAYPKEVLLLPVSQLWSCLFFIMIFLLGISTLLTDTLALITSLGDLYPTLFRGGKYRKLISMAVGCFACYLVGLSMVTRGGMYILQLFDFYGASGFTLLWTATWQCVAIGWFYGDQKFYDVIEDMIGYRPGPYFRICWKYLAPLLNVAILVFNIIKYEPLTYNKTYHYPMWGHVLGWGLALSSILMIPARAIYILCKAKGNTWREKFDNACKPTISKAHGGGCAITEVDDDDEEAKIAMNEETSSDGSAPPPYPSLDMKQDIETSI
;
A
#
# COMPACT_ATOMS: atom_id res chain seq x y z
N MET A 1 36.01 4.47 -10.93
CA MET A 1 36.16 3.14 -10.31
C MET A 1 37.10 2.20 -11.11
N ALA A 2 36.61 1.37 -12.04
CA ALA A 2 37.37 0.22 -12.55
C ALA A 2 38.63 0.56 -13.38
N SER A 3 38.60 1.67 -14.13
CA SER A 3 39.76 2.13 -14.92
C SER A 3 40.80 2.88 -14.08
N GLU A 4 40.41 3.50 -12.97
CA GLU A 4 41.26 4.39 -12.15
C GLU A 4 41.81 3.68 -10.90
N GLN A 5 41.05 2.73 -10.33
CA GLN A 5 41.43 1.99 -9.12
C GLN A 5 41.97 0.58 -9.43
N GLY A 6 41.96 0.15 -10.70
CA GLY A 6 42.48 -1.16 -11.11
C GLY A 6 41.72 -2.37 -10.54
N VAL A 7 40.50 -2.18 -10.03
CA VAL A 7 39.66 -3.22 -9.44
C VAL A 7 38.59 -3.69 -10.43
N ALA A 8 38.24 -4.98 -10.38
CA ALA A 8 37.20 -5.54 -11.22
C ALA A 8 35.84 -4.88 -10.93
N VAL A 9 35.05 -4.57 -11.98
CA VAL A 9 33.71 -3.95 -11.86
C VAL A 9 32.80 -4.74 -10.91
N LYS A 10 32.99 -6.06 -10.78
CA LYS A 10 32.24 -6.94 -9.88
C LYS A 10 32.44 -6.62 -8.40
N ASP A 11 33.60 -6.14 -7.98
CA ASP A 11 33.91 -5.86 -6.57
C ASP A 11 33.42 -4.48 -6.13
N VAL A 12 33.15 -3.59 -7.09
CA VAL A 12 32.62 -2.23 -6.86
C VAL A 12 31.11 -2.14 -7.05
N ALA A 13 30.48 -3.19 -7.58
CA ALA A 13 29.05 -3.26 -7.88
C ALA A 13 28.28 -4.17 -6.89
N GLU A 14 28.60 -4.09 -5.59
CA GLU A 14 27.75 -4.72 -4.58
C GLU A 14 26.39 -4.00 -4.53
N LYS A 15 25.29 -4.74 -4.76
CA LYS A 15 23.93 -4.21 -4.74
C LYS A 15 23.55 -3.77 -3.32
N GLY A 16 22.75 -2.71 -3.22
CA GLY A 16 22.16 -2.25 -1.96
C GLY A 16 22.78 -0.97 -1.40
N PRO A 17 22.56 -0.66 -0.12
CA PRO A 17 22.97 0.62 0.48
C PRO A 17 24.49 0.84 0.47
N GLY A 18 25.30 -0.22 0.44
CA GLY A 18 26.76 -0.12 0.32
C GLY A 18 27.23 0.62 -0.94
N LEU A 19 26.49 0.49 -2.05
CA LEU A 19 26.80 1.20 -3.29
C LEU A 19 26.69 2.73 -3.10
N ALA A 20 25.60 3.18 -2.49
CA ALA A 20 25.33 4.61 -2.29
C ALA A 20 26.17 5.21 -1.16
N PHE A 21 26.47 4.46 -0.09
CA PHE A 21 27.15 5.00 1.10
C PHE A 21 28.65 4.70 1.19
N ILE A 22 29.18 3.77 0.37
CA ILE A 22 30.62 3.42 0.37
C ILE A 22 31.24 3.69 -0.99
N ALA A 23 30.66 3.13 -2.06
CA ALA A 23 31.26 3.23 -3.38
C ALA A 23 31.11 4.66 -3.95
N TYR A 24 29.92 5.25 -3.85
CA TYR A 24 29.66 6.58 -4.42
C TYR A 24 30.47 7.70 -3.75
N PRO A 25 30.56 7.83 -2.41
CA PRO A 25 31.36 8.88 -1.78
C PRO A 25 32.85 8.76 -2.12
N LYS A 26 33.38 7.54 -2.27
CA LYS A 26 34.76 7.32 -2.72
C LYS A 26 35.04 7.90 -4.10
N GLU A 27 34.06 7.86 -5.01
CA GLU A 27 34.20 8.44 -6.35
C GLU A 27 34.01 9.94 -6.37
N VAL A 28 33.09 10.47 -5.56
CA VAL A 28 32.88 11.92 -5.45
C VAL A 28 34.13 12.65 -4.98
N LEU A 29 34.98 11.99 -4.18
CA LEU A 29 36.28 12.54 -3.77
C LEU A 29 37.28 12.72 -4.92
N LEU A 30 37.11 12.02 -6.05
CA LEU A 30 37.97 12.15 -7.23
C LEU A 30 37.56 13.32 -8.13
N LEU A 31 36.36 13.88 -7.95
CA LEU A 31 35.86 15.01 -8.73
C LEU A 31 36.39 16.35 -8.20
N PRO A 32 36.67 17.34 -9.07
CA PRO A 32 36.97 18.70 -8.62
C PRO A 32 35.77 19.28 -7.85
N VAL A 33 36.03 19.99 -6.76
CA VAL A 33 34.99 20.54 -5.86
C VAL A 33 34.17 19.44 -5.17
N SER A 34 34.84 18.41 -4.64
CA SER A 34 34.22 17.21 -4.02
C SER A 34 33.20 17.51 -2.90
N GLN A 35 33.36 18.62 -2.17
CA GLN A 35 32.44 19.02 -1.10
C GLN A 35 31.04 19.35 -1.64
N LEU A 36 30.93 20.06 -2.76
CA LEU A 36 29.65 20.43 -3.36
C LEU A 36 28.88 19.18 -3.84
N TRP A 37 29.58 18.29 -4.54
CA TRP A 37 29.01 17.04 -5.07
C TRP A 37 28.54 16.10 -3.95
N SER A 38 29.27 16.04 -2.83
CA SER A 38 28.88 15.24 -1.67
C SER A 38 27.58 15.76 -1.05
N CYS A 39 27.48 17.08 -0.83
CA CYS A 39 26.27 17.70 -0.29
C CYS A 39 25.05 17.47 -1.21
N LEU A 40 25.19 17.70 -2.52
CA LEU A 40 24.11 17.48 -3.48
C LEU A 40 23.63 16.03 -3.50
N PHE A 41 24.56 15.07 -3.42
CA PHE A 41 24.23 13.65 -3.42
C PHE A 41 23.47 13.22 -2.15
N PHE A 42 23.91 13.64 -0.97
CA PHE A 42 23.21 13.30 0.27
C PHE A 42 21.85 14.00 0.39
N ILE A 43 21.74 15.25 -0.08
CA ILE A 43 20.44 15.94 -0.17
C ILE A 43 19.50 15.21 -1.13
N MET A 44 20.00 14.74 -2.27
CA MET A 44 19.21 13.95 -3.21
C MET A 44 18.67 12.67 -2.55
N ILE A 45 19.52 11.85 -1.91
CA ILE A 45 19.08 10.64 -1.21
C ILE A 45 18.08 10.96 -0.10
N PHE A 46 18.31 12.05 0.65
CA PHE A 46 17.41 12.50 1.70
C PHE A 46 16.02 12.89 1.15
N LEU A 47 15.98 13.67 0.06
CA LEU A 47 14.73 14.07 -0.59
C LEU A 47 13.99 12.88 -1.23
N LEU A 48 14.72 11.93 -1.80
CA LEU A 48 14.15 10.68 -2.30
C LEU A 48 13.50 9.89 -1.15
N GLY A 49 14.19 9.72 -0.02
CA GLY A 49 13.66 9.00 1.13
C GLY A 49 12.45 9.66 1.78
N ILE A 50 12.50 10.99 1.99
CA ILE A 50 11.39 11.72 2.64
C ILE A 50 10.12 11.73 1.78
N SER A 51 10.24 11.83 0.45
CA SER A 51 9.08 11.82 -0.44
C SER A 51 8.32 10.49 -0.38
N THR A 52 9.04 9.36 -0.45
CA THR A 52 8.44 8.02 -0.31
C THR A 52 7.81 7.82 1.06
N LEU A 53 8.52 8.20 2.15
CA LEU A 53 8.00 8.07 3.52
C LEU A 53 6.68 8.83 3.72
N LEU A 54 6.59 10.05 3.16
CA LEU A 54 5.38 10.87 3.23
C LEU A 54 4.22 10.22 2.47
N THR A 55 4.46 9.72 1.25
CA THR A 55 3.44 9.03 0.46
C THR A 55 2.91 7.77 1.17
N ASP A 56 3.81 6.93 1.69
CA ASP A 56 3.42 5.70 2.37
C ASP A 56 2.65 5.97 3.67
N THR A 57 3.11 6.95 4.46
CA THR A 57 2.43 7.33 5.71
C THR A 57 1.03 7.89 5.43
N LEU A 58 0.89 8.73 4.40
CA LEU A 58 -0.41 9.26 3.97
C LEU A 58 -1.34 8.15 3.46
N ALA A 59 -0.82 7.21 2.68
CA ALA A 59 -1.59 6.06 2.20
C ALA A 59 -2.11 5.19 3.35
N LEU A 60 -1.27 4.93 4.37
CA LEU A 60 -1.67 4.20 5.57
C LEU A 60 -2.75 4.94 6.37
N ILE A 61 -2.57 6.24 6.63
CA ILE A 61 -3.54 7.05 7.37
C ILE A 61 -4.87 7.12 6.62
N THR A 62 -4.83 7.28 5.31
CA THR A 62 -6.04 7.36 4.47
C THR A 62 -6.77 6.02 4.48
N SER A 63 -6.05 4.92 4.26
CA SER A 63 -6.61 3.56 4.29
C SER A 63 -7.25 3.21 5.64
N LEU A 64 -6.63 3.63 6.75
CA LEU A 64 -7.19 3.43 8.10
C LEU A 64 -8.42 4.31 8.34
N GLY A 65 -8.41 5.54 7.85
CA GLY A 65 -9.55 6.46 7.93
C GLY A 65 -10.76 5.95 7.14
N ASP A 66 -10.51 5.35 5.98
CA ASP A 66 -11.56 4.80 5.11
C ASP A 66 -12.16 3.49 5.67
N LEU A 67 -11.38 2.71 6.43
CA LEU A 67 -11.83 1.44 7.01
C LEU A 67 -12.66 1.62 8.29
N TYR A 68 -12.37 2.65 9.09
CA TYR A 68 -13.03 2.88 10.38
C TYR A 68 -13.71 4.27 10.46
N PRO A 69 -14.68 4.58 9.59
CA PRO A 69 -15.30 5.91 9.53
C PRO A 69 -15.89 6.33 10.89
N THR A 70 -16.47 5.40 11.65
CA THR A 70 -17.06 5.66 12.98
C THR A 70 -16.06 6.12 14.03
N LEU A 71 -14.83 5.58 14.04
CA LEU A 71 -13.76 6.00 14.96
C LEU A 71 -13.20 7.39 14.62
N PHE A 72 -13.25 7.78 13.34
CA PHE A 72 -12.63 9.00 12.82
C PHE A 72 -13.60 10.18 12.62
N ARG A 73 -14.92 9.95 12.57
CA ARG A 73 -15.97 10.94 12.27
C ARG A 73 -16.37 11.83 13.45
N GLY A 74 -15.91 11.51 14.68
CA GLY A 74 -16.22 12.26 15.91
C GLY A 74 -15.35 13.47 16.26
N GLY A 75 -14.39 13.89 15.43
CA GLY A 75 -13.67 15.16 15.61
C GLY A 75 -12.22 15.17 15.10
N LYS A 76 -11.77 16.33 14.60
CA LYS A 76 -10.42 16.55 14.01
C LYS A 76 -9.27 16.03 14.88
N TYR A 77 -9.42 16.07 16.20
CA TYR A 77 -8.42 15.62 17.16
C TYR A 77 -8.25 14.08 17.21
N ARG A 78 -9.31 13.28 16.96
CA ARG A 78 -9.22 11.81 16.98
C ARG A 78 -8.42 11.26 15.79
N LYS A 79 -8.55 11.90 14.62
CA LYS A 79 -7.73 11.59 13.43
C LYS A 79 -6.25 11.91 13.66
N LEU A 80 -5.98 13.03 14.33
CA LEU A 80 -4.60 13.42 14.65
C LEU A 80 -3.97 12.48 15.69
N ILE A 81 -4.74 12.04 16.70
CA ILE A 81 -4.27 11.12 17.74
C ILE A 81 -3.95 9.75 17.17
N SER A 82 -4.83 9.17 16.35
CA SER A 82 -4.58 7.86 15.72
C SER A 82 -3.38 7.90 14.76
N MET A 83 -3.20 8.99 14.00
CA MET A 83 -1.99 9.24 13.23
C MET A 83 -0.75 9.29 14.12
N ALA A 84 -0.78 10.06 15.22
CA ALA A 84 0.35 10.18 16.13
C ALA A 84 0.72 8.82 16.76
N VAL A 85 -0.27 8.02 17.15
CA VAL A 85 -0.06 6.67 17.68
C VAL A 85 0.56 5.74 16.63
N GLY A 86 0.07 5.77 15.39
CA GLY A 86 0.63 4.97 14.30
C GLY A 86 2.08 5.35 14.00
N CYS A 87 2.37 6.65 13.87
CA CYS A 87 3.74 7.15 13.66
C CYS A 87 4.66 6.81 14.85
N PHE A 88 4.15 6.88 16.08
CA PHE A 88 4.90 6.51 17.27
C PHE A 88 5.22 5.01 17.31
N ALA A 89 4.27 4.15 16.93
CA ALA A 89 4.51 2.71 16.80
C ALA A 89 5.58 2.41 15.72
N CYS A 90 5.49 3.05 14.55
CA CYS A 90 6.50 2.94 13.50
C CYS A 90 7.88 3.45 13.96
N TYR A 91 7.92 4.52 14.75
CA TYR A 91 9.16 5.05 15.33
C TYR A 91 9.83 4.05 16.29
N LEU A 92 9.04 3.37 17.14
CA LEU A 92 9.56 2.34 18.05
C LEU A 92 10.16 1.15 17.29
N VAL A 93 9.50 0.70 16.22
CA VAL A 93 10.05 -0.35 15.34
C VAL A 93 11.31 0.15 14.63
N GLY A 94 11.31 1.38 14.12
CA GLY A 94 12.46 2.02 13.50
C GLY A 94 13.67 2.13 14.43
N LEU A 95 13.46 2.32 15.73
CA LEU A 95 14.53 2.38 16.73
C LEU A 95 15.37 1.08 16.74
N SER A 96 14.75 -0.08 16.49
CA SER A 96 15.46 -1.35 16.40
C SER A 96 16.51 -1.36 15.28
N MET A 97 16.24 -0.63 14.18
CA MET A 97 17.09 -0.54 13.00
C MET A 97 18.24 0.47 13.15
N VAL A 98 18.21 1.32 14.18
CA VAL A 98 19.28 2.31 14.48
C VAL A 98 20.35 1.74 15.43
N THR A 99 20.17 0.52 15.94
CA THR A 99 21.14 -0.14 16.83
C THR A 99 22.44 -0.53 16.10
N ARG A 100 23.49 -0.90 16.84
CA ARG A 100 24.79 -1.33 16.25
C ARG A 100 24.67 -2.51 15.28
N GLY A 101 23.65 -3.35 15.45
CA GLY A 101 23.31 -4.47 14.55
C GLY A 101 22.18 -4.15 13.57
N GLY A 102 21.79 -2.88 13.44
CA GLY A 102 20.61 -2.44 12.70
C GLY A 102 20.61 -2.84 11.22
N MET A 103 21.79 -2.91 10.58
CA MET A 103 21.91 -3.35 9.19
C MET A 103 21.43 -4.80 8.98
N TYR A 104 21.62 -5.69 9.96
CA TYR A 104 21.12 -7.07 9.87
C TYR A 104 19.59 -7.10 9.92
N ILE A 105 18.99 -6.31 10.82
CA ILE A 105 17.54 -6.19 10.93
C ILE A 105 16.98 -5.55 9.67
N LEU A 106 17.61 -4.48 9.16
CA LEU A 106 17.23 -3.80 7.92
C LEU A 106 17.18 -4.75 6.74
N GLN A 107 18.20 -5.58 6.54
CA GLN A 107 18.21 -6.54 5.45
C GLN A 107 17.19 -7.66 5.61
N LEU A 108 16.93 -8.10 6.85
CA LEU A 108 15.90 -9.10 7.12
C LEU A 108 14.52 -8.55 6.73
N PHE A 109 14.21 -7.32 7.14
CA PHE A 109 12.95 -6.65 6.79
C PHE A 109 12.84 -6.34 5.30
N ASP A 110 13.92 -5.89 4.66
CA ASP A 110 13.95 -5.60 3.23
C ASP A 110 13.70 -6.87 2.41
N PHE A 111 14.39 -7.97 2.74
CA PHE A 111 14.29 -9.21 1.98
C PHE A 111 12.97 -9.97 2.19
N TYR A 112 12.48 -10.08 3.42
CA TYR A 112 11.26 -10.85 3.72
C TYR A 112 9.98 -10.02 3.71
N GLY A 113 10.06 -8.71 3.96
CA GLY A 113 8.91 -7.82 4.10
C GLY A 113 8.60 -7.03 2.84
N ALA A 114 9.54 -6.17 2.44
CA ALA A 114 9.33 -5.19 1.38
C ALA A 114 9.64 -5.72 -0.03
N SER A 115 10.48 -6.76 -0.15
CA SER A 115 10.99 -7.26 -1.43
C SER A 115 10.50 -8.66 -1.77
N GLY A 116 10.44 -8.93 -3.09
CA GLY A 116 10.29 -10.27 -3.65
C GLY A 116 8.90 -10.88 -3.47
N PHE A 117 8.79 -11.83 -2.55
CA PHE A 117 7.69 -12.82 -2.55
C PHE A 117 6.35 -12.23 -2.11
N THR A 118 6.33 -11.42 -1.05
CA THR A 118 5.10 -10.80 -0.51
C THR A 118 4.49 -9.81 -1.49
N LEU A 119 5.31 -8.91 -2.07
CA LEU A 119 4.87 -7.89 -3.02
C LEU A 119 4.36 -8.50 -4.33
N LEU A 120 5.06 -9.50 -4.87
CA LEU A 120 4.61 -10.18 -6.09
C LEU A 120 3.31 -10.97 -5.84
N TRP A 121 3.17 -11.58 -4.67
CA TRP A 121 1.94 -12.26 -4.28
C TRP A 121 0.76 -11.29 -4.21
N THR A 122 0.90 -10.16 -3.50
CA THR A 122 -0.16 -9.16 -3.38
C THR A 122 -0.51 -8.53 -4.73
N ALA A 123 0.49 -8.20 -5.55
CA ALA A 123 0.29 -7.67 -6.91
C ALA A 123 -0.44 -8.66 -7.82
N THR A 124 -0.10 -9.96 -7.74
CA THR A 124 -0.79 -11.01 -8.50
C THR A 124 -2.28 -11.05 -8.16
N TRP A 125 -2.62 -11.07 -6.87
CA TRP A 125 -4.03 -11.10 -6.44
C TRP A 125 -4.78 -9.81 -6.77
N GLN A 126 -4.13 -8.64 -6.72
CA GLN A 126 -4.73 -7.39 -7.17
C GLN A 126 -5.09 -7.43 -8.67
N CYS A 127 -4.18 -7.90 -9.52
CA CYS A 127 -4.47 -8.05 -10.95
C CYS A 127 -5.58 -9.07 -11.20
N VAL A 128 -5.60 -10.19 -10.47
CA VAL A 128 -6.64 -11.22 -10.62
C VAL A 128 -8.01 -10.67 -10.17
N ALA A 129 -8.05 -9.94 -9.05
CA ALA A 129 -9.25 -9.28 -8.54
C ALA A 129 -9.86 -8.32 -9.56
N ILE A 130 -9.05 -7.46 -10.18
CA ILE A 130 -9.54 -6.49 -11.16
C ILE A 130 -9.92 -7.19 -12.48
N GLY A 131 -9.08 -8.10 -12.98
CA GLY A 131 -9.22 -8.69 -14.31
C GLY A 131 -10.35 -9.71 -14.44
N TRP A 132 -10.56 -10.55 -13.43
CA TRP A 132 -11.55 -11.66 -13.49
C TRP A 132 -12.70 -11.51 -12.50
N PHE A 133 -12.45 -11.07 -11.26
CA PHE A 133 -13.51 -10.99 -10.25
C PHE A 133 -14.42 -9.77 -10.45
N TYR A 134 -13.82 -8.58 -10.55
CA TYR A 134 -14.58 -7.34 -10.79
C TYR A 134 -15.15 -7.30 -12.22
N GLY A 135 -14.38 -7.83 -13.17
CA GLY A 135 -14.75 -7.91 -14.58
C GLY A 135 -14.19 -6.73 -15.37
N ASP A 136 -13.51 -7.04 -16.48
CA ASP A 136 -12.83 -6.06 -17.33
C ASP A 136 -13.78 -5.01 -17.93
N GLN A 137 -14.98 -5.41 -18.37
CA GLN A 137 -15.96 -4.47 -18.94
C GLN A 137 -16.42 -3.42 -17.93
N LYS A 138 -16.70 -3.81 -16.69
CA LYS A 138 -17.11 -2.87 -15.63
C LYS A 138 -15.99 -1.90 -15.29
N PHE A 139 -14.75 -2.38 -15.26
CA PHE A 139 -13.59 -1.52 -15.04
C PHE A 139 -13.40 -0.51 -16.18
N TYR A 140 -13.62 -0.94 -17.42
CA TYR A 140 -13.61 -0.07 -18.59
C TYR A 140 -14.70 1.01 -18.55
N ASP A 141 -15.91 0.66 -18.13
CA ASP A 141 -17.02 1.61 -17.99
C ASP A 141 -16.69 2.67 -16.91
N VAL A 142 -16.12 2.26 -15.78
CA VAL A 142 -15.69 3.19 -14.73
C VAL A 142 -14.59 4.14 -15.21
N ILE A 143 -13.64 3.66 -16.03
CA ILE A 143 -12.61 4.53 -16.61
C ILE A 143 -13.19 5.51 -17.63
N GLU A 144 -14.14 5.05 -18.46
CA GLU A 144 -14.86 5.93 -19.39
C GLU A 144 -15.63 7.03 -18.64
N ASP A 145 -16.26 6.68 -17.52
CA ASP A 145 -16.97 7.66 -16.66
C ASP A 145 -16.00 8.67 -16.01
N MET A 146 -14.76 8.27 -15.70
CA MET A 146 -13.76 9.18 -15.08
C MET A 146 -13.04 10.09 -16.08
N ILE A 147 -12.70 9.58 -17.26
CA ILE A 147 -11.83 10.27 -18.24
C ILE A 147 -12.64 10.81 -19.45
N GLY A 148 -13.86 10.31 -19.66
CA GLY A 148 -14.75 10.70 -20.75
C GLY A 148 -14.51 9.98 -22.08
N TYR A 149 -13.58 9.02 -22.14
CA TYR A 149 -13.35 8.17 -23.32
C TYR A 149 -12.89 6.76 -22.93
N ARG A 150 -13.18 5.76 -23.78
CA ARG A 150 -12.72 4.38 -23.60
C ARG A 150 -11.25 4.23 -24.01
N PRO A 151 -10.36 3.72 -23.13
CA PRO A 151 -9.00 3.37 -23.51
C PRO A 151 -8.98 2.33 -24.64
N GLY A 152 -7.90 2.30 -25.41
CA GLY A 152 -7.72 1.30 -26.46
C GLY A 152 -7.73 -0.15 -25.95
N PRO A 153 -7.99 -1.14 -26.81
CA PRO A 153 -8.06 -2.56 -26.43
C PRO A 153 -6.72 -3.14 -25.96
N TYR A 154 -5.59 -2.49 -26.28
CA TYR A 154 -4.26 -2.89 -25.82
C TYR A 154 -4.14 -2.82 -24.28
N PHE A 155 -4.73 -1.81 -23.65
CA PHE A 155 -4.74 -1.68 -22.19
C PHE A 155 -5.52 -2.81 -21.53
N ARG A 156 -6.58 -3.31 -22.20
CA ARG A 156 -7.39 -4.43 -21.72
C ARG A 156 -6.57 -5.70 -21.63
N ILE A 157 -5.83 -5.99 -22.70
CA ILE A 157 -4.96 -7.16 -22.78
C ILE A 157 -3.83 -7.04 -21.75
N CYS A 158 -3.30 -5.82 -21.58
CA CYS A 158 -2.25 -5.53 -20.62
C CYS A 158 -2.68 -5.87 -19.18
N TRP A 159 -3.81 -5.35 -18.71
CA TRP A 159 -4.23 -5.56 -17.32
C TRP A 159 -4.85 -6.93 -17.06
N LYS A 160 -5.55 -7.50 -18.04
CA LYS A 160 -6.22 -8.80 -17.88
C LYS A 160 -5.29 -9.99 -18.04
N TYR A 161 -4.32 -9.92 -18.96
CA TYR A 161 -3.50 -11.08 -19.30
C TYR A 161 -2.01 -10.81 -19.06
N LEU A 162 -1.46 -9.70 -19.55
CA LEU A 162 -0.02 -9.47 -19.51
C LEU A 162 0.50 -9.25 -18.08
N ALA A 163 -0.13 -8.36 -17.32
CA ALA A 163 0.25 -8.04 -15.95
C ALA A 163 0.18 -9.25 -15.00
N PRO A 164 -0.92 -10.02 -14.92
CA PRO A 164 -0.95 -11.21 -14.07
C PRO A 164 0.02 -12.30 -14.56
N LEU A 165 0.18 -12.49 -15.88
CA LEU A 165 1.12 -13.46 -16.43
C LEU A 165 2.57 -13.13 -16.06
N LEU A 166 2.98 -11.86 -16.20
CA LEU A 166 4.32 -11.42 -15.83
C LEU A 166 4.56 -11.53 -14.33
N ASN A 167 3.58 -11.14 -13.50
CA ASN A 167 3.70 -11.29 -12.04
C ASN A 167 3.86 -12.76 -11.63
N VAL A 168 3.07 -13.68 -12.21
CA VAL A 168 3.18 -15.12 -11.93
C VAL A 168 4.52 -15.67 -12.43
N ALA A 169 4.99 -15.27 -13.62
CA ALA A 169 6.27 -15.70 -14.16
C ALA A 169 7.45 -15.28 -13.26
N ILE A 170 7.44 -14.03 -12.81
CA ILE A 170 8.46 -13.49 -11.89
C ILE A 170 8.37 -14.16 -10.52
N LEU A 171 7.15 -14.44 -10.03
CA LEU A 171 6.94 -15.17 -8.78
C LEU A 171 7.52 -16.58 -8.84
N VAL A 172 7.24 -17.33 -9.91
CA VAL A 172 7.78 -18.69 -10.13
C VAL A 172 9.30 -18.64 -10.24
N PHE A 173 9.85 -17.68 -10.98
CA PHE A 173 11.30 -17.51 -11.07
C PHE A 173 11.96 -17.22 -9.71
N ASN A 174 11.33 -16.37 -8.89
CA ASN A 174 11.79 -16.09 -7.52
C ASN A 174 11.74 -17.32 -6.61
N ILE A 175 10.74 -18.19 -6.76
CA ILE A 175 10.67 -19.45 -5.99
C ILE A 175 11.80 -20.39 -6.42
N ILE A 176 12.04 -20.54 -7.73
CA ILE A 176 13.09 -21.44 -8.25
C ILE A 176 14.49 -20.95 -7.86
N LYS A 177 14.70 -19.63 -7.82
CA LYS A 177 15.97 -18.98 -7.46
C LYS A 177 16.01 -18.54 -5.99
N TYR A 178 15.17 -19.11 -5.14
CA TYR A 178 15.18 -18.78 -3.73
C TYR A 178 16.50 -19.24 -3.09
N GLU A 179 17.30 -18.28 -2.67
CA GLU A 179 18.49 -18.50 -1.85
C GLU A 179 18.25 -17.88 -0.47
N PRO A 180 18.58 -18.60 0.63
CA PRO A 180 18.40 -18.08 1.97
C PRO A 180 19.25 -16.82 2.13
N LEU A 181 18.66 -15.77 2.73
CA LEU A 181 19.35 -14.50 2.97
C LEU A 181 20.66 -14.74 3.73
N THR A 182 21.78 -14.30 3.17
CA THR A 182 23.10 -14.26 3.81
C THR A 182 23.65 -12.86 3.78
N TYR A 183 24.17 -12.35 4.90
CA TYR A 183 24.84 -11.04 4.90
C TYR A 183 26.34 -11.23 4.60
N ASN A 184 26.83 -10.50 3.60
CA ASN A 184 28.24 -10.46 3.22
C ASN A 184 28.88 -11.85 2.98
N LYS A 185 28.07 -12.83 2.52
CA LYS A 185 28.45 -14.24 2.26
C LYS A 185 29.10 -14.99 3.43
N THR A 186 29.24 -14.38 4.60
CA THR A 186 30.00 -14.86 5.75
C THR A 186 29.12 -14.98 6.99
N TYR A 187 28.04 -14.19 7.07
CA TYR A 187 27.08 -14.26 8.16
C TYR A 187 25.83 -15.02 7.73
N HIS A 188 25.66 -16.21 8.28
CA HIS A 188 24.44 -17.01 8.19
C HIS A 188 23.49 -16.59 9.30
N TYR A 189 22.26 -16.23 8.92
CA TYR A 189 21.24 -15.89 9.90
C TYR A 189 20.90 -17.12 10.74
N PRO A 190 20.77 -16.96 12.07
CA PRO A 190 20.33 -18.04 12.94
C PRO A 190 18.89 -18.44 12.60
N MET A 191 18.50 -19.68 12.94
CA MET A 191 17.16 -20.21 12.63
C MET A 191 16.01 -19.33 13.14
N TRP A 192 16.17 -18.69 14.30
CA TRP A 192 15.15 -17.75 14.80
C TRP A 192 14.97 -16.53 13.88
N GLY A 193 16.03 -16.08 13.21
CA GLY A 193 15.95 -14.97 12.24
C GLY A 193 15.17 -15.36 10.99
N HIS A 194 15.36 -16.59 10.50
CA HIS A 194 14.56 -17.12 9.40
C HIS A 194 13.08 -17.29 9.79
N VAL A 195 12.80 -17.76 11.00
CA VAL A 195 11.42 -17.88 11.51
C VAL A 195 10.75 -16.52 11.62
N LEU A 196 11.45 -15.49 12.14
CA LEU A 196 10.94 -14.13 12.18
C LEU A 196 10.68 -13.56 10.78
N GLY A 197 11.61 -13.75 9.84
CA GLY A 197 11.46 -13.32 8.45
C GLY A 197 10.25 -13.97 7.77
N TRP A 198 10.12 -15.29 7.86
CA TRP A 198 8.95 -15.99 7.32
C TRP A 198 7.66 -15.62 8.04
N GLY A 199 7.67 -15.39 9.34
CA GLY A 199 6.51 -14.87 10.08
C GLY A 199 6.04 -13.52 9.55
N LEU A 200 6.98 -12.62 9.24
CA LEU A 200 6.70 -11.32 8.65
C LEU A 200 6.19 -11.42 7.20
N ALA A 201 6.72 -12.37 6.41
CA ALA A 201 6.23 -12.61 5.07
C ALA A 201 4.80 -13.21 5.06
N LEU A 202 4.57 -14.21 5.91
CA LEU A 202 3.30 -14.91 6.00
C LEU A 202 2.16 -14.05 6.54
N SER A 203 2.44 -13.08 7.42
CA SER A 203 1.41 -12.19 7.95
C SER A 203 0.69 -11.42 6.83
N SER A 204 1.45 -10.86 5.88
CA SER A 204 0.91 -10.13 4.72
C SER A 204 0.23 -11.07 3.72
N ILE A 205 0.82 -12.24 3.47
CA ILE A 205 0.30 -13.22 2.49
C ILE A 205 -1.03 -13.80 2.97
N LEU A 206 -1.15 -14.10 4.26
CA LEU A 206 -2.33 -14.72 4.85
C LEU A 206 -3.50 -13.75 5.00
N MET A 207 -3.25 -12.45 5.09
CA MET A 207 -4.30 -11.45 5.25
C MET A 207 -5.31 -11.44 4.09
N ILE A 208 -4.85 -11.67 2.85
CA ILE A 208 -5.70 -11.76 1.65
C ILE A 208 -6.70 -12.92 1.74
N PRO A 209 -6.26 -14.20 1.83
CA PRO A 209 -7.18 -15.33 1.92
C PRO A 209 -7.99 -15.32 3.22
N ALA A 210 -7.41 -14.87 4.35
CA ALA A 210 -8.15 -14.76 5.60
C ALA A 210 -9.35 -13.81 5.47
N ARG A 211 -9.15 -12.63 4.86
CA ARG A 211 -10.24 -11.68 4.62
C ARG A 211 -11.26 -12.20 3.61
N ALA A 212 -10.80 -12.94 2.58
CA ALA A 212 -11.70 -13.58 1.62
C ALA A 212 -12.59 -14.64 2.31
N ILE A 213 -12.01 -15.49 3.16
CA ILE A 213 -12.75 -16.50 3.93
C ILE A 213 -13.73 -15.82 4.90
N TYR A 214 -13.30 -14.77 5.61
CA TYR A 214 -14.16 -14.02 6.53
C TYR A 214 -15.41 -13.47 5.83
N ILE A 215 -15.24 -12.83 4.67
CA ILE A 215 -16.36 -12.30 3.87
C ILE A 215 -17.26 -13.44 3.38
N LEU A 216 -16.69 -14.57 2.92
CA LEU A 216 -17.46 -15.73 2.50
C LEU A 216 -18.25 -16.38 3.64
N CYS A 217 -17.71 -16.39 4.86
CA CYS A 217 -18.42 -16.90 6.04
C CYS A 217 -19.60 -15.99 6.42
N LYS A 218 -19.42 -14.67 6.38
CA LYS A 218 -20.45 -13.66 6.71
C LYS A 218 -21.47 -13.45 5.58
N ALA A 219 -21.16 -13.83 4.34
CA ALA A 219 -22.06 -13.69 3.20
C ALA A 219 -23.36 -14.49 3.40
N LYS A 220 -24.50 -13.81 3.23
CA LYS A 220 -25.84 -14.38 3.30
C LYS A 220 -26.07 -15.30 2.08
N GLY A 221 -26.47 -16.54 2.31
CA GLY A 221 -26.76 -17.53 1.27
C GLY A 221 -26.76 -18.95 1.83
N ASN A 222 -27.65 -19.82 1.32
CA ASN A 222 -27.76 -21.20 1.81
C ASN A 222 -26.80 -22.16 1.07
N THR A 223 -26.26 -21.73 -0.08
CA THR A 223 -25.34 -22.53 -0.91
C THR A 223 -23.99 -21.83 -1.08
N TRP A 224 -22.88 -22.59 -1.11
CA TRP A 224 -21.52 -22.07 -1.30
C TRP A 224 -21.34 -21.21 -2.56
N ARG A 225 -22.05 -21.57 -3.65
CA ARG A 225 -22.03 -20.79 -4.91
C ARG A 225 -22.72 -19.44 -4.76
N GLU A 226 -23.85 -19.39 -4.07
CA GLU A 226 -24.61 -18.17 -3.83
C GLU A 226 -23.85 -17.21 -2.89
N LYS A 227 -23.18 -17.75 -1.87
CA LYS A 227 -22.30 -16.96 -0.99
C LYS A 227 -21.13 -16.34 -1.75
N PHE A 228 -20.52 -17.08 -2.68
CA PHE A 228 -19.43 -16.59 -3.51
C PHE A 228 -19.90 -15.51 -4.49
N ASP A 229 -21.03 -15.75 -5.17
CA ASP A 229 -21.62 -14.77 -6.09
C ASP A 229 -22.04 -13.50 -5.34
N ASN A 230 -22.56 -13.61 -4.12
CA ASN A 230 -22.88 -12.46 -3.28
C ASN A 230 -21.63 -11.72 -2.77
N ALA A 231 -20.54 -12.43 -2.48
CA ALA A 231 -19.26 -11.83 -2.07
C ALA A 231 -18.54 -11.11 -3.23
N CYS A 232 -18.74 -11.55 -4.47
CA CYS A 232 -18.14 -10.96 -5.67
C CYS A 232 -18.98 -9.84 -6.31
N LYS A 233 -20.16 -9.52 -5.76
CA LYS A 233 -20.97 -8.39 -6.24
C LYS A 233 -20.29 -7.08 -5.81
N PRO A 234 -19.88 -6.22 -6.76
CA PRO A 234 -19.28 -4.94 -6.42
C PRO A 234 -20.37 -3.98 -5.92
N THR A 235 -20.11 -3.26 -4.84
CA THR A 235 -20.95 -2.16 -4.35
C THR A 235 -20.75 -0.95 -5.25
N ILE A 236 -21.38 -0.95 -6.43
CA ILE A 236 -21.41 0.22 -7.32
C ILE A 236 -22.84 0.73 -7.30
N SER A 237 -23.09 1.81 -6.55
CA SER A 237 -24.34 2.55 -6.65
C SER A 237 -24.25 3.47 -7.86
N LYS A 238 -24.92 3.10 -8.98
CA LYS A 238 -25.15 4.06 -10.06
C LYS A 238 -26.24 5.02 -9.59
N ALA A 239 -25.84 6.23 -9.17
CA ALA A 239 -26.80 7.31 -9.00
C ALA A 239 -27.44 7.62 -10.35
N HIS A 240 -28.76 7.51 -10.43
CA HIS A 240 -29.53 8.05 -11.55
C HIS A 240 -29.44 9.58 -11.47
N GLY A 241 -28.60 10.17 -12.31
CA GLY A 241 -28.37 11.62 -12.37
C GLY A 241 -26.96 11.98 -11.92
N GLY A 242 -26.10 12.32 -12.89
CA GLY A 242 -24.71 12.80 -12.79
C GLY A 242 -24.21 13.17 -11.39
N GLY A 243 -23.63 12.19 -10.69
CA GLY A 243 -22.94 12.38 -9.42
C GLY A 243 -22.69 11.04 -8.73
N CYS A 244 -21.44 10.59 -8.67
CA CYS A 244 -21.09 9.35 -7.99
C CYS A 244 -21.19 9.56 -6.47
N ALA A 245 -22.25 9.05 -5.84
CA ALA A 245 -22.37 8.98 -4.39
C ALA A 245 -22.03 7.55 -3.93
N ILE A 246 -20.99 7.44 -3.10
CA ILE A 246 -20.64 6.20 -2.40
C ILE A 246 -21.59 6.08 -1.21
N THR A 247 -22.57 5.18 -1.27
CA THR A 247 -23.39 4.84 -0.10
C THR A 247 -22.66 3.80 0.75
N GLU A 248 -22.26 4.19 1.96
CA GLU A 248 -21.89 3.29 3.04
C GLU A 248 -23.09 2.37 3.35
N VAL A 249 -22.87 1.05 3.32
CA VAL A 249 -23.79 0.09 3.92
C VAL A 249 -23.37 -0.06 5.37
N ASP A 250 -24.14 0.58 6.26
CA ASP A 250 -24.18 0.26 7.68
C ASP A 250 -24.66 -1.19 7.83
N ASP A 251 -23.74 -2.11 8.11
CA ASP A 251 -24.05 -3.46 8.63
C ASP A 251 -23.02 -3.77 9.73
N ASP A 252 -23.21 -3.14 10.89
CA ASP A 252 -23.28 -3.77 12.22
C ASP A 252 -23.04 -2.71 13.33
N ASP A 253 -24.12 -2.07 13.81
CA ASP A 253 -24.17 -1.53 15.18
C ASP A 253 -25.57 -1.80 15.74
N GLU A 254 -25.77 -3.00 16.27
CA GLU A 254 -26.93 -3.30 17.11
C GLU A 254 -26.89 -2.48 18.44
N GLU A 255 -25.73 -1.90 18.77
CA GLU A 255 -25.54 -0.94 19.88
C GLU A 255 -26.07 0.47 19.56
N ALA A 256 -26.10 0.89 18.29
CA ALA A 256 -26.63 2.22 17.90
C ALA A 256 -28.16 2.31 17.93
N LYS A 257 -28.86 1.17 17.86
CA LYS A 257 -30.34 1.12 18.00
C LYS A 257 -30.81 1.40 19.43
N ILE A 258 -29.97 1.17 20.43
CA ILE A 258 -30.29 1.49 21.83
C ILE A 258 -30.09 2.98 22.07
N ALA A 259 -29.05 3.59 21.48
CA ALA A 259 -28.80 5.03 21.59
C ALA A 259 -29.82 5.90 20.82
N MET A 260 -30.29 5.46 19.63
CA MET A 260 -31.32 6.22 18.88
C MET A 260 -32.72 6.13 19.50
N ASN A 261 -33.06 5.07 20.24
CA ASN A 261 -34.38 4.96 20.87
C ASN A 261 -34.54 5.87 22.10
N GLU A 262 -33.45 6.35 22.69
CA GLU A 262 -33.50 7.34 23.78
C GLU A 262 -33.67 8.78 23.29
N GLU A 263 -33.16 9.13 22.11
CA GLU A 263 -33.30 10.49 21.55
C GLU A 263 -34.60 10.70 20.75
N THR A 264 -35.23 9.65 20.21
CA THR A 264 -36.41 9.80 19.33
C THR A 264 -37.74 10.00 20.10
N SER A 265 -37.73 10.08 21.43
CA SER A 265 -38.93 10.39 22.23
C SER A 265 -39.17 11.90 22.44
N SER A 266 -38.28 12.76 21.94
CA SER A 266 -38.38 14.21 22.06
C SER A 266 -38.03 14.85 20.72
N ASP A 267 -38.97 15.60 20.16
CA ASP A 267 -38.87 16.43 18.96
C ASP A 267 -39.06 15.75 17.58
N GLY A 268 -40.33 15.76 17.14
CA GLY A 268 -40.69 15.52 15.76
C GLY A 268 -40.49 16.78 14.90
N SER A 269 -39.38 16.86 14.18
CA SER A 269 -39.27 17.70 12.97
C SER A 269 -38.19 17.18 12.04
N ALA A 270 -38.47 17.14 10.73
CA ALA A 270 -37.56 16.65 9.70
C ALA A 270 -36.40 17.65 9.46
N PRO A 271 -35.16 17.19 9.21
CA PRO A 271 -34.05 18.08 8.93
C PRO A 271 -34.15 18.71 7.52
N PRO A 272 -33.73 19.98 7.33
CA PRO A 272 -33.75 20.63 6.02
C PRO A 272 -32.67 20.08 5.08
N PRO A 273 -32.86 20.19 3.75
CA PRO A 273 -31.88 19.70 2.77
C PRO A 273 -30.58 20.52 2.79
N TYR A 274 -29.45 19.84 2.58
CA TYR A 274 -28.11 20.45 2.54
C TYR A 274 -27.95 21.46 1.39
N PRO A 275 -27.18 22.55 1.56
CA PRO A 275 -26.92 23.51 0.49
C PRO A 275 -25.94 22.93 -0.54
N SER A 276 -26.22 23.18 -1.82
CA SER A 276 -25.35 22.89 -2.96
C SER A 276 -24.06 23.71 -2.90
N LEU A 277 -22.90 23.03 -2.86
CA LEU A 277 -21.59 23.65 -3.02
C LEU A 277 -21.32 23.91 -4.51
N ASP A 278 -21.66 25.10 -4.99
CA ASP A 278 -21.28 25.59 -6.32
C ASP A 278 -19.81 26.02 -6.33
N MET A 279 -18.90 25.09 -6.63
CA MET A 279 -17.45 25.28 -6.76
C MET A 279 -17.03 26.17 -7.95
N LYS A 280 -17.94 26.94 -8.53
CA LYS A 280 -17.64 27.91 -9.61
C LYS A 280 -17.58 29.37 -9.16
N GLN A 281 -18.03 29.68 -7.94
CA GLN A 281 -18.07 31.07 -7.46
C GLN A 281 -16.92 31.44 -6.52
N ASP A 282 -16.27 30.46 -5.87
CA ASP A 282 -15.22 30.72 -4.87
C ASP A 282 -13.80 30.91 -5.45
N ILE A 283 -13.61 30.75 -6.78
CA ILE A 283 -12.29 30.92 -7.41
C ILE A 283 -12.05 32.38 -7.85
N GLU A 284 -13.09 33.21 -8.02
CA GLU A 284 -12.94 34.61 -8.46
C GLU A 284 -12.74 35.62 -7.32
N THR A 285 -12.77 35.21 -6.05
CA THR A 285 -12.61 36.12 -4.89
C THR A 285 -11.28 35.99 -4.15
N SER A 286 -10.31 35.27 -4.71
CA SER A 286 -8.95 35.14 -4.17
C SER A 286 -7.88 35.32 -5.23
N ILE A 287 -7.95 36.45 -5.94
CA ILE A 287 -6.81 37.11 -6.61
C ILE A 287 -6.73 38.53 -6.07
#